data_AF-A0A939WEJ8-F1
#
_entry.id   AF-A0A939WEJ8-F1
#
_cell.length_a   1.000
_cell.length_b   1.000
_cell.length_c   1.000
_cell.angle_alpha   90.00
_cell.angle_beta   90.00
_cell.angle_gamma   90.00
#
_symmetry.space_group_name_H-M   'P 1'
#
loop_
_entity.id
_entity.type
_entity.pdbx_description
1 polymer ?
#
loop_
_entity_poly.entity_id
_entity_poly.type
_entity_poly.pdbx_seq_one_letter_code
_entity_poly.pdbx_strand_id
1 'polypeptide(L)'
;MQGKVAWDGYRLDALVRTEQGRIRSASLKGALDNGLMGMILSAMEEKGFVPAAVARGGTAASLLNRTSAQSREAAVEAMAQWADGGTKDLHLLFLPEKAFQRAKAASKANPKAQLGALLKPCAGEKAYGLALFRRDDSFAVYIGTVEDVGRSLKLWK
;
A
#
# COMPACT_ATOMS: atom_id res chain seq x y z
N MET A 1 5.87 -24.31 -15.93
CA MET A 1 5.71 -23.03 -16.64
C MET A 1 6.00 -21.90 -15.68
N GLN A 2 7.11 -21.18 -15.86
CA GLN A 2 7.44 -19.99 -15.07
C GLN A 2 6.54 -18.84 -15.50
N GLY A 3 5.67 -18.36 -14.61
CA GLY A 3 4.80 -17.22 -14.87
C GLY A 3 5.63 -15.93 -14.91
N LYS A 4 5.84 -15.38 -16.10
CA LYS A 4 6.36 -14.01 -16.28
C LYS A 4 5.18 -13.04 -16.15
N VAL A 5 5.22 -12.19 -15.12
CA VAL A 5 4.30 -11.06 -15.01
C VAL A 5 4.87 -9.91 -15.86
N ALA A 6 4.29 -9.68 -17.04
CA ALA A 6 4.68 -8.59 -17.92
C ALA A 6 4.04 -7.27 -17.44
N TRP A 7 4.88 -6.31 -17.06
CA TRP A 7 4.50 -4.98 -16.55
C TRP A 7 4.75 -3.87 -17.57
N ASP A 8 4.41 -4.13 -18.84
CA ASP A 8 4.39 -3.09 -19.87
C ASP A 8 2.95 -2.61 -20.07
N GLY A 9 2.66 -1.43 -19.50
CA GLY A 9 1.46 -0.66 -19.79
C GLY A 9 0.13 -1.33 -19.41
N TYR A 10 -0.18 -1.38 -18.11
CA TYR A 10 -1.53 -1.70 -17.59
C TYR A 10 -2.14 -3.03 -18.06
N ARG A 11 -1.61 -4.19 -17.64
CA ARG A 11 -2.38 -5.45 -17.63
C ARG A 11 -2.01 -6.37 -16.46
N LEU A 12 -2.59 -6.05 -15.31
CA LEU A 12 -3.05 -7.05 -14.35
C LEU A 12 -4.42 -7.48 -14.93
N ASP A 13 -4.50 -8.50 -15.79
CA ASP A 13 -5.72 -8.81 -16.56
C ASP A 13 -6.93 -9.28 -15.71
N ALA A 14 -6.77 -9.27 -14.39
CA ALA A 14 -7.85 -9.41 -13.41
C ALA A 14 -8.20 -8.06 -12.73
N LEU A 15 -7.86 -6.91 -13.33
CA LEU A 15 -8.27 -5.59 -12.86
C LEU A 15 -9.34 -5.02 -13.80
N VAL A 16 -10.58 -5.46 -13.64
CA VAL A 16 -11.75 -4.92 -14.35
C VAL A 16 -11.88 -3.43 -14.00
N ARG A 17 -11.52 -2.56 -14.95
CA ARG A 17 -11.82 -1.13 -14.90
C ARG A 17 -13.33 -0.96 -15.01
N THR A 18 -13.98 -0.58 -13.92
CA THR A 18 -15.22 0.19 -14.02
C THR A 18 -14.86 1.67 -13.93
N GLU A 19 -15.60 2.53 -14.63
CA GLU A 19 -15.32 3.95 -14.90
C GLU A 19 -15.16 4.88 -13.68
N GLN A 20 -14.98 4.33 -12.47
CA GLN A 20 -14.83 5.03 -11.20
C GLN A 20 -13.50 4.73 -10.48
N GLY A 21 -12.52 4.13 -11.16
CA GLY A 21 -11.20 3.83 -10.57
C GLY A 21 -11.22 2.77 -9.46
N ARG A 22 -12.37 2.12 -9.23
CA ARG A 22 -12.49 0.96 -8.36
C ARG A 22 -12.32 -0.29 -9.17
N ILE A 23 -11.35 -1.09 -8.72
CA ILE A 23 -11.07 -2.37 -9.32
C ILE A 23 -11.63 -3.46 -8.42
N ARG A 24 -12.33 -4.42 -8.98
CA ARG A 24 -12.85 -5.60 -8.28
C ARG A 24 -12.68 -6.80 -9.22
N SER A 25 -11.83 -7.78 -8.90
CA SER A 25 -11.89 -9.10 -9.57
C SER A 25 -11.06 -10.19 -8.87
N ALA A 26 -11.56 -11.43 -9.04
CA ALA A 26 -11.13 -12.73 -8.52
C ALA A 26 -11.05 -12.84 -6.99
N SER A 27 -11.57 -13.94 -6.42
CA SER A 27 -11.63 -14.12 -4.96
C SER A 27 -10.28 -13.80 -4.34
N LEU A 28 -10.29 -12.86 -3.38
CA LEU A 28 -9.08 -12.39 -2.75
C LEU A 28 -8.38 -13.54 -2.03
N LYS A 29 -9.13 -14.53 -1.54
CA LYS A 29 -8.60 -15.83 -1.12
C LYS A 29 -7.70 -16.51 -2.17
N GLY A 30 -8.16 -16.67 -3.41
CA GLY A 30 -7.38 -17.31 -4.47
C GLY A 30 -6.14 -16.51 -4.87
N ALA A 31 -6.22 -15.17 -4.80
CA ALA A 31 -5.06 -14.31 -5.00
C ALA A 31 -4.00 -14.48 -3.89
N LEU A 32 -4.43 -14.60 -2.63
CA LEU A 32 -3.53 -14.82 -1.49
C LEU A 32 -2.85 -16.17 -1.54
N ASP A 33 -3.62 -17.23 -1.85
CA ASP A 33 -3.09 -18.61 -1.96
C ASP A 33 -2.00 -18.73 -3.02
N ASN A 34 -2.01 -17.84 -4.03
CA ASN A 34 -1.00 -17.78 -5.09
C ASN A 34 0.16 -16.79 -4.81
N GLY A 35 0.25 -16.25 -3.60
CA GLY A 35 1.35 -15.35 -3.21
C GLY A 35 1.27 -13.96 -3.85
N LEU A 36 0.09 -13.49 -4.27
CA LEU A 36 -0.08 -12.18 -4.92
C LEU A 36 0.49 -11.03 -4.08
N MET A 37 0.39 -11.11 -2.75
CA MET A 37 0.90 -10.07 -1.86
C MET A 37 2.41 -9.92 -1.91
N GLY A 38 3.14 -11.04 -1.93
CA GLY A 38 4.60 -11.03 -2.13
C GLY A 38 4.96 -10.44 -3.49
N MET A 39 4.23 -10.84 -4.55
CA MET A 39 4.45 -10.31 -5.89
C MET A 39 4.19 -8.81 -6.00
N ILE A 40 3.14 -8.28 -5.35
CA ILE A 40 2.86 -6.84 -5.32
C ILE A 40 3.99 -6.10 -4.61
N LEU A 41 4.46 -6.59 -3.46
CA LEU A 41 5.56 -5.96 -2.74
C LEU A 41 6.85 -5.95 -3.55
N SER A 42 7.22 -7.09 -4.13
CA SER A 42 8.41 -7.18 -5.00
C SER A 42 8.31 -6.25 -6.20
N ALA A 43 7.15 -6.19 -6.86
CA ALA A 43 6.94 -5.29 -8.00
C ALA A 43 7.04 -3.81 -7.59
N MET A 44 6.49 -3.43 -6.43
CA MET A 44 6.63 -2.06 -5.92
C MET A 44 8.10 -1.73 -5.60
N GLU A 45 8.82 -2.67 -5.00
CA GLU A 45 10.25 -2.52 -4.71
C GLU A 45 11.09 -2.34 -5.98
N GLU A 46 10.88 -3.17 -7.00
CA GLU A 46 11.56 -3.04 -8.30
C GLU A 46 11.32 -1.68 -8.95
N LYS A 47 10.16 -1.06 -8.70
CA LYS A 47 9.81 0.28 -9.16
C LYS A 47 10.31 1.40 -8.24
N GLY A 48 11.05 1.07 -7.18
CA GLY A 48 11.62 2.03 -6.23
C GLY A 48 10.59 2.60 -5.25
N PHE A 49 9.50 1.87 -5.00
CA PHE A 49 8.50 2.24 -4.00
C PHE A 49 8.72 1.48 -2.69
N VAL A 50 8.43 2.16 -1.59
CA VAL A 50 8.62 1.68 -0.21
C VAL A 50 7.31 1.85 0.55
N PRO A 51 6.87 0.84 1.31
CA PRO A 51 5.76 1.02 2.24
C PRO A 51 6.09 2.16 3.21
N ALA A 52 5.15 3.08 3.41
CA ALA A 52 5.31 4.23 4.29
C ALA A 52 4.32 4.18 5.47
N ALA A 53 3.17 3.53 5.26
CA ALA A 53 2.15 3.37 6.28
C ALA A 53 1.34 2.10 6.06
N VAL A 54 0.83 1.59 7.17
CA VAL A 54 -0.13 0.48 7.25
C VAL A 54 -1.32 0.95 8.07
N ALA A 55 -2.56 0.79 7.60
CA ALA A 55 -3.72 0.93 8.47
C ALA A 55 -4.49 -0.39 8.60
N ARG A 56 -4.93 -0.68 9.83
CA ARG A 56 -5.65 -1.90 10.22
C ARG A 56 -6.84 -1.52 11.07
N GLY A 57 -8.06 -1.92 10.70
CA GLY A 57 -9.25 -1.63 11.52
C GLY A 57 -9.52 -0.13 11.68
N GLY A 58 -9.09 0.71 10.74
CA GLY A 58 -9.14 2.18 10.86
C GLY A 58 -8.02 2.84 11.66
N THR A 59 -7.06 2.08 12.21
CA THR A 59 -5.89 2.63 12.91
C THR A 59 -4.67 2.62 11.98
N ALA A 60 -4.17 3.80 11.63
CA ALA A 60 -2.97 3.98 10.82
C ALA A 60 -1.70 3.95 11.69
N ALA A 61 -0.78 3.04 11.35
CA ALA A 61 0.57 2.99 11.86
C ALA A 61 1.56 3.51 10.82
N SER A 62 2.40 4.45 11.22
CA SER A 62 3.52 4.93 10.40
C SER A 62 4.62 3.88 10.36
N LEU A 63 5.18 3.64 9.18
CA LEU A 63 6.39 2.84 8.99
C LEU A 63 7.64 3.72 8.77
N LEU A 64 7.46 5.04 8.81
CA LEU A 64 8.51 6.03 8.51
C LEU A 64 9.65 6.06 9.54
N ASN A 65 9.46 5.48 10.72
CA ASN A 65 10.51 5.33 11.73
C ASN A 65 11.44 4.13 11.46
N ARG A 66 11.19 3.33 10.41
CA ARG A 66 11.93 2.11 10.08
C ARG A 66 12.90 2.31 8.91
N THR A 67 13.81 1.37 8.68
CA THR A 67 14.53 1.28 7.38
C THR A 67 13.56 0.82 6.29
N SER A 68 13.92 1.02 5.00
CA SER A 68 13.07 0.58 3.89
C SER A 68 12.84 -0.94 3.93
N ALA A 69 13.86 -1.73 4.31
CA ALA A 69 13.74 -3.18 4.52
C ALA A 69 12.77 -3.54 5.67
N GLN A 70 12.95 -2.92 6.85
CA GLN A 70 12.06 -3.14 8.00
C GLN A 70 10.62 -2.68 7.73
N SER A 71 10.45 -1.67 6.87
CA SER A 71 9.13 -1.22 6.43
C SER A 71 8.44 -2.28 5.56
N ARG A 72 9.19 -2.96 4.70
CA ARG A 72 8.70 -4.08 3.89
C ARG A 72 8.30 -5.27 4.75
N GLU A 73 9.16 -5.66 5.70
CA GLU A 73 8.85 -6.73 6.66
C GLU A 73 7.54 -6.44 7.42
N ALA A 74 7.36 -5.19 7.86
CA ALA A 74 6.13 -4.75 8.51
C ALA A 74 4.89 -4.90 7.62
N ALA A 75 5.02 -4.56 6.33
CA ALA A 75 3.94 -4.67 5.37
C ALA A 75 3.59 -6.15 5.10
N VAL A 76 4.61 -7.02 4.99
CA VAL A 76 4.41 -8.49 4.87
C VAL A 76 3.69 -9.03 6.10
N GLU A 77 4.15 -8.68 7.30
CA GLU A 77 3.53 -9.13 8.55
C GLU A 77 2.07 -8.66 8.67
N ALA A 78 1.80 -7.40 8.35
CA ALA A 78 0.44 -6.87 8.36
C ALA A 78 -0.46 -7.56 7.31
N MET A 79 0.09 -7.93 6.15
CA MET A 79 -0.61 -8.72 5.14
C MET A 79 -0.89 -10.15 5.60
N ALA A 80 0.07 -10.81 6.27
CA ALA A 80 -0.13 -12.14 6.83
C ALA A 80 -1.22 -12.13 7.91
N GLN A 81 -1.14 -11.19 8.86
CA GLN A 81 -2.17 -11.03 9.90
C GLN A 81 -3.56 -10.73 9.31
N TRP A 82 -3.62 -9.99 8.22
CA TRP A 82 -4.87 -9.76 7.49
C TRP A 82 -5.29 -10.98 6.64
N ALA A 83 -4.40 -11.87 6.20
CA ALA A 83 -4.81 -13.13 5.57
C ALA A 83 -5.44 -14.08 6.62
N ASP A 84 -4.86 -14.12 7.83
CA ASP A 84 -5.20 -15.07 8.91
C ASP A 84 -6.46 -14.73 9.72
N GLY A 85 -7.29 -13.79 9.28
CA GLY A 85 -8.48 -13.40 10.05
C GLY A 85 -8.26 -12.23 11.03
N GLY A 86 -7.04 -11.71 11.17
CA GLY A 86 -6.68 -10.75 12.23
C GLY A 86 -7.35 -9.36 12.15
N THR A 87 -7.62 -8.83 10.95
CA THR A 87 -8.28 -7.51 10.80
C THR A 87 -9.31 -7.49 9.66
N LYS A 88 -10.36 -6.65 9.77
CA LYS A 88 -11.42 -6.57 8.73
C LYS A 88 -10.94 -5.92 7.44
N ASP A 89 -10.00 -5.00 7.55
CA ASP A 89 -9.40 -4.20 6.48
C ASP A 89 -7.89 -4.03 6.70
N LEU A 90 -7.16 -3.90 5.60
CA LEU A 90 -5.74 -3.56 5.58
C LEU A 90 -5.48 -2.55 4.48
N HIS A 91 -4.90 -1.40 4.83
CA HIS A 91 -4.47 -0.39 3.86
C HIS A 91 -2.96 -0.23 3.90
N LEU A 92 -2.33 -0.10 2.73
CA LEU A 92 -0.90 0.17 2.57
C LEU A 92 -0.72 1.39 1.70
N LEU A 93 0.17 2.29 2.14
CA LEU A 93 0.66 3.41 1.33
C LEU A 93 2.09 3.14 0.92
N PHE A 94 2.37 3.30 -0.37
CA PHE A 94 3.70 3.17 -0.95
C PHE A 94 4.16 4.51 -1.49
N LEU A 95 5.38 4.91 -1.12
CA LEU A 95 6.02 6.14 -1.56
C LEU A 95 7.27 5.83 -2.38
N PRO A 96 7.64 6.66 -3.37
CA PRO A 96 8.95 6.60 -3.98
C PRO A 96 10.04 6.72 -2.90
N GLU A 97 11.16 6.02 -3.05
CA GLU A 97 12.25 6.00 -2.06
C GLU A 97 12.66 7.42 -1.62
N LYS A 98 12.77 8.37 -2.58
CA LYS A 98 13.11 9.77 -2.27
C LYS A 98 12.05 10.45 -1.37
N ALA A 99 10.77 10.21 -1.63
CA ALA A 99 9.67 10.71 -0.83
C ALA A 99 9.65 10.06 0.55
N PHE A 100 9.84 8.73 0.61
CA PHE A 100 9.95 7.97 1.84
C PHE A 100 11.04 8.54 2.76
N GLN A 101 12.24 8.82 2.23
CA GLN A 101 13.33 9.40 3.04
C GLN A 101 12.99 10.80 3.58
N ARG A 102 12.26 11.64 2.83
CA ARG A 102 11.78 12.94 3.32
C ARG A 102 10.73 12.80 4.40
N ALA A 103 9.73 11.94 4.20
CA ALA A 103 8.71 11.65 5.21
C ALA A 103 9.34 11.04 6.48
N LYS A 104 10.38 10.20 6.32
CA LYS A 104 11.19 9.67 7.43
C LYS A 104 11.96 10.76 8.16
N ALA A 105 12.58 11.71 7.45
CA ALA A 105 13.23 12.85 8.07
C ALA A 105 12.22 13.71 8.86
N ALA A 106 11.03 13.94 8.31
CA ALA A 106 9.94 14.63 9.02
C ALA A 106 9.47 13.83 10.26
N SER A 107 9.41 12.50 10.17
CA SER A 107 9.08 11.62 11.29
C SER A 107 10.13 11.65 12.40
N LYS A 108 11.41 11.76 12.06
CA LYS A 108 12.48 11.92 13.04
C LYS A 108 12.41 13.29 13.73
N ALA A 109 12.11 14.34 12.97
CA ALA A 109 11.95 15.69 13.51
C ALA A 109 10.72 15.80 14.42
N ASN A 110 9.62 15.11 14.08
CA ASN A 110 8.36 15.15 14.81
C ASN A 110 7.78 13.75 15.07
N PRO A 111 8.31 12.97 16.02
CA PRO A 111 7.89 11.57 16.25
C PRO A 111 6.42 11.39 16.67
N LYS A 112 5.81 12.44 17.23
CA LYS A 112 4.41 12.45 17.67
C LYS A 112 3.45 13.03 16.62
N ALA A 113 3.96 13.49 15.48
CA ALA A 113 3.11 14.04 14.44
C ALA A 113 2.24 12.96 13.81
N GLN A 114 1.01 13.33 13.48
CA GLN A 114 0.10 12.46 12.75
C GLN A 114 0.65 12.19 11.34
N LEU A 115 0.30 11.02 10.79
CA LEU A 115 0.79 10.57 9.49
C LEU A 115 0.58 11.60 8.36
N GLY A 116 -0.58 12.25 8.30
CA GLY A 116 -0.85 13.31 7.32
C GLY A 116 0.14 14.48 7.38
N ALA A 117 0.58 14.88 8.58
CA ALA A 117 1.60 15.92 8.73
C ALA A 117 3.00 15.44 8.30
N LEU A 118 3.32 14.17 8.54
CA LEU A 118 4.58 13.55 8.12
C LEU A 118 4.68 13.40 6.60
N LEU A 119 3.54 13.26 5.92
CA LEU A 119 3.45 13.09 4.46
C LEU A 119 3.35 14.42 3.71
N LYS A 120 3.04 15.54 4.38
CA LYS A 120 2.93 16.87 3.78
C LYS A 120 4.15 17.30 2.94
N PRO A 121 5.41 17.00 3.34
CA PRO A 121 6.59 17.30 2.52
C PRO A 121 6.67 16.52 1.20
N CYS A 122 5.79 15.53 1.01
CA CYS A 122 5.71 14.68 -0.17
C CYS A 122 4.44 14.97 -1.00
N ALA A 123 3.71 16.05 -0.68
CA ALA A 123 2.53 16.45 -1.43
C ALA A 123 2.85 16.63 -2.92
N GLY A 124 1.94 16.16 -3.79
CA GLY A 124 2.11 16.19 -5.24
C GLY A 124 2.99 15.08 -5.84
N GLU A 125 3.69 14.29 -5.03
CA GLU A 125 4.45 13.15 -5.55
C GLU A 125 3.56 11.96 -5.86
N LYS A 126 3.98 11.15 -6.84
CA LYS A 126 3.28 9.90 -7.15
C LYS A 126 3.33 8.96 -5.96
N ALA A 127 2.20 8.35 -5.64
CA ALA A 127 2.07 7.32 -4.63
C ALA A 127 1.19 6.18 -5.13
N TYR A 128 1.34 5.02 -4.50
CA TYR A 128 0.44 3.88 -4.68
C TYR A 128 -0.22 3.53 -3.36
N GLY A 129 -1.50 3.23 -3.41
CA GLY A 129 -2.26 2.72 -2.28
C GLY A 129 -2.82 1.34 -2.59
N LEU A 130 -2.80 0.45 -1.62
CA LEU A 130 -3.51 -0.82 -1.67
C LEU A 130 -4.48 -0.85 -0.48
N ALA A 131 -5.73 -1.20 -0.72
CA ALA A 131 -6.70 -1.46 0.34
C ALA A 131 -7.30 -2.85 0.13
N LEU A 132 -7.26 -3.69 1.16
CA LEU A 132 -7.84 -5.03 1.19
C LEU A 132 -9.05 -5.02 2.14
N PHE A 133 -10.17 -5.58 1.69
CA PHE A 133 -11.44 -5.58 2.39
C PHE A 133 -11.97 -6.99 2.52
N ARG A 134 -12.03 -7.52 3.75
CA ARG A 134 -12.48 -8.89 3.97
C ARG A 134 -13.99 -9.07 3.81
N ARG A 135 -14.79 -8.06 4.18
CA ARG A 135 -16.26 -8.13 4.17
C ARG A 135 -16.82 -8.58 2.82
N ASP A 136 -16.23 -8.07 1.75
CA ASP A 136 -16.69 -8.28 0.39
C ASP A 136 -15.65 -9.04 -0.46
N ASP A 137 -14.67 -9.69 0.19
CA ASP A 137 -13.54 -10.41 -0.43
C ASP A 137 -12.91 -9.65 -1.61
N SER A 138 -12.63 -8.35 -1.39
CA SER A 138 -12.23 -7.42 -2.45
C SER A 138 -11.03 -6.59 -2.07
N PHE A 139 -10.36 -6.03 -3.07
CA PHE A 139 -9.26 -5.10 -2.89
C PHE A 139 -9.42 -3.90 -3.81
N ALA A 140 -8.76 -2.79 -3.49
CA ALA A 140 -8.69 -1.60 -4.32
C ALA A 140 -7.25 -1.14 -4.41
N VAL A 141 -6.85 -0.69 -5.60
CA VAL A 141 -5.55 -0.06 -5.85
C VAL A 141 -5.78 1.40 -6.18
N TYR A 142 -5.08 2.28 -5.49
CA TYR A 142 -5.12 3.72 -5.69
C TYR A 142 -3.81 4.18 -6.31
N ILE A 143 -3.90 5.00 -7.35
CA ILE A 143 -2.74 5.58 -8.03
C ILE A 143 -3.01 7.06 -8.17
N GLY A 144 -2.12 7.90 -7.67
CA GLY A 144 -2.33 9.34 -7.68
C GLY A 144 -1.20 10.07 -6.97
N THR A 145 -1.50 11.27 -6.48
CA THR A 145 -0.57 11.97 -5.60
C THR A 145 -0.60 11.36 -4.19
N VAL A 146 0.44 11.60 -3.39
CA VAL A 146 0.46 11.22 -1.96
C VAL A 146 -0.83 11.69 -1.29
N GLU A 147 -1.26 12.93 -1.55
CA GLU A 147 -2.49 13.54 -1.05
C GLU A 147 -3.74 12.78 -1.39
N ASP A 148 -3.94 12.50 -2.68
CA ASP A 148 -5.14 11.80 -3.15
C ASP A 148 -5.19 10.37 -2.61
N VAL A 149 -4.05 9.67 -2.62
CA VAL A 149 -3.96 8.29 -2.13
C VAL A 149 -4.15 8.25 -0.62
N GLY A 150 -3.49 9.13 0.14
CA GLY A 150 -3.61 9.17 1.59
C GLY A 150 -5.04 9.51 2.06
N ARG A 151 -5.76 10.39 1.34
CA ARG A 151 -7.20 10.64 1.59
C ARG A 151 -8.05 9.42 1.24
N SER A 152 -7.80 8.79 0.10
CA SER A 152 -8.55 7.60 -0.35
C SER A 152 -8.40 6.42 0.60
N LEU A 153 -7.21 6.26 1.19
CA LEU A 153 -6.92 5.24 2.21
C LEU A 153 -7.36 5.63 3.62
N LYS A 154 -7.95 6.83 3.81
CA LYS A 154 -8.32 7.41 5.12
C LYS A 154 -7.14 7.53 6.08
N LEU A 155 -5.94 7.71 5.54
CA LEU A 155 -4.69 7.95 6.27
C LEU A 155 -4.51 9.44 6.61
N TRP A 156 -5.21 10.31 5.88
CA TRP A 156 -5.40 11.72 6.21
C TRP A 156 -6.68 11.88 7.03
N LYS A 157 -6.54 12.44 8.24
CA LYS A 157 -7.63 13.08 8.98
C LYS A 157 -7.29 14.55 9.13
#